data_AF-A0A8H5CK56-F1
#
_entry.id   AF-A0A8H5CK56-F1
#
_cell.length_a   1.000
_cell.length_b   1.000
_cell.length_c   1.000
_cell.angle_alpha   90.00
_cell.angle_beta   90.00
_cell.angle_gamma   90.00
#
_symmetry.space_group_name_H-M   'P 1'
#
loop_
_entity.id
_entity.type
_entity.pdbx_description
1 polymer ?
#
loop_
_entity_poly.entity_id
_entity_poly.type
_entity_poly.pdbx_seq_one_letter_code
_entity_poly.pdbx_strand_id
1 'polypeptide(L)'
;MRIGIPADTRNQGHVSFGFGRRVCVGLNLANQSLFIDIASLLWAASIEPAYDETGAEIVPSPTEYVDEGVVVHPAPFRCNIVP
;
A
#
# COMPACT_ATOMS: atom_id res chain seq x y z
N MET A 1 -18.21 1.74 22.78
CA MET A 1 -18.62 1.80 21.37
C MET A 1 -17.52 1.17 20.53
N ARG A 2 -17.59 -0.16 20.29
CA ARG A 2 -16.66 -0.84 19.37
C ARG A 2 -17.31 -0.81 17.99
N ILE A 3 -16.81 0.01 17.08
CA ILE A 3 -17.20 -0.03 15.67
C ILE A 3 -16.62 -1.34 15.13
N GLY A 4 -17.43 -2.40 15.17
CA GLY A 4 -17.11 -3.66 14.51
C GLY A 4 -17.03 -3.43 13.00
N ILE A 5 -16.11 -4.14 12.34
CA ILE A 5 -16.01 -4.15 10.88
C ILE A 5 -17.40 -4.47 10.31
N PRO A 6 -17.95 -3.65 9.38
CA PRO A 6 -19.25 -3.92 8.79
C PRO A 6 -19.29 -5.33 8.19
N ALA A 7 -20.39 -6.05 8.40
CA ALA A 7 -20.56 -7.43 7.97
C ALA A 7 -20.43 -7.64 6.45
N ASP A 8 -20.46 -6.55 5.66
CA ASP A 8 -20.44 -6.57 4.20
C ASP A 8 -19.10 -6.07 3.60
N THR A 9 -17.99 -6.41 4.26
CA THR A 9 -16.62 -6.13 3.78
C THR A 9 -16.04 -7.23 2.91
N ARG A 10 -16.88 -8.17 2.44
CA ARG A 10 -16.49 -9.28 1.55
C ARG A 10 -15.28 -10.09 2.06
N ASN A 11 -15.15 -10.23 3.38
CA ASN A 11 -14.05 -10.90 4.07
C ASN A 11 -12.65 -10.31 3.82
N GLN A 12 -12.55 -9.02 3.48
CA GLN A 12 -11.25 -8.37 3.21
C GLN A 12 -10.51 -7.93 4.48
N GLY A 13 -11.19 -7.82 5.62
CA GLY A 13 -10.57 -7.33 6.87
C GLY A 13 -10.30 -5.82 6.91
N HIS A 14 -10.65 -5.08 5.84
CA HIS A 14 -10.55 -3.62 5.74
C HIS A 14 -11.73 -3.05 4.92
N VAL A 15 -11.86 -1.73 4.91
CA VAL A 15 -12.94 -0.98 4.21
C VAL A 15 -12.45 -0.14 3.03
N SER A 16 -11.22 -0.37 2.55
CA SER A 16 -10.59 0.43 1.47
C SER A 16 -11.39 0.45 0.17
N PHE A 17 -12.19 -0.58 -0.09
CA PHE A 17 -13.08 -0.65 -1.26
C PHE A 17 -14.54 -0.28 -0.94
N GLY A 18 -14.82 0.22 0.25
CA GLY A 18 -16.18 0.45 0.74
C GLY A 18 -16.92 -0.83 1.14
N PHE A 19 -18.24 -0.72 1.27
CA PHE A 19 -19.14 -1.80 1.68
C PHE A 19 -20.55 -1.56 1.13
N GLY A 20 -21.41 -2.58 1.16
CA GLY A 20 -22.80 -2.44 0.72
C GLY A 20 -22.95 -2.36 -0.80
N ARG A 21 -24.08 -1.77 -1.23
CA ARG A 21 -24.46 -1.65 -2.65
C ARG A 21 -23.53 -0.78 -3.50
N ARG A 22 -22.63 -0.01 -2.87
CA ARG A 22 -21.66 0.88 -3.53
C ARG A 22 -20.21 0.45 -3.31
N VAL A 23 -19.99 -0.82 -2.95
CA VAL A 23 -18.64 -1.39 -2.91
C VAL A 23 -17.96 -1.21 -4.27
N CYS A 24 -16.65 -0.95 -4.26
CA CYS A 24 -15.86 -0.75 -5.46
C CYS A 24 -16.09 -1.91 -6.44
N VAL A 25 -16.65 -1.59 -7.61
CA VAL A 25 -16.90 -2.58 -8.67
C VAL A 25 -15.59 -3.21 -9.17
N GLY A 26 -14.48 -2.47 -9.05
CA GLY A 26 -13.14 -2.90 -9.45
C GLY A 26 -12.37 -3.70 -8.41
N LEU A 27 -12.95 -4.07 -7.26
CA LEU A 27 -12.17 -4.68 -6.16
C LEU A 27 -11.40 -5.95 -6.56
N ASN A 28 -12.01 -6.80 -7.40
CA ASN A 28 -11.37 -8.04 -7.83
C ASN A 28 -10.21 -7.77 -8.79
N LEU A 29 -10.41 -6.83 -9.72
CA LEU A 29 -9.38 -6.42 -10.67
C LEU A 29 -8.21 -5.77 -9.92
N ALA A 30 -8.48 -4.82 -9.01
CA ALA A 30 -7.45 -4.16 -8.23
C ALA A 30 -6.60 -5.14 -7.42
N ASN A 31 -7.23 -6.11 -6.73
CA ASN A 31 -6.50 -7.11 -5.95
C ASN A 31 -5.64 -8.04 -6.83
N GLN A 32 -6.16 -8.46 -7.99
CA GLN A 32 -5.40 -9.31 -8.92
C GLN A 32 -4.24 -8.54 -9.57
N SER A 33 -4.47 -7.30 -10.01
CA SER A 33 -3.42 -6.43 -10.55
C SER A 33 -2.33 -6.18 -9.52
N LEU A 34 -2.68 -5.76 -8.30
CA LEU A 34 -1.71 -5.53 -7.22
C LEU A 34 -0.88 -6.78 -6.92
N PHE A 35 -1.50 -7.96 -6.90
CA PHE A 35 -0.77 -9.21 -6.69
C PHE A 35 0.27 -9.45 -7.79
N ILE A 36 -0.12 -9.28 -9.06
CA ILE A 36 0.78 -9.47 -10.20
C ILE A 36 1.90 -8.42 -10.19
N ASP A 37 1.57 -7.16 -9.92
CA ASP A 37 2.55 -6.07 -9.90
C ASP A 37 3.59 -6.31 -8.81
N ILE A 38 3.16 -6.65 -7.59
CA ILE A 38 4.07 -6.94 -6.47
C ILE A 38 4.92 -8.17 -6.77
N ALA A 39 4.32 -9.25 -7.28
CA ALA A 39 5.07 -10.46 -7.65
C ALA A 39 6.11 -10.19 -8.74
N SER A 40 5.76 -9.36 -9.72
CA SER A 40 6.65 -8.98 -10.82
C SER A 40 7.80 -8.10 -10.33
N LEU A 41 7.53 -7.13 -9.45
CA LEU A 41 8.56 -6.29 -8.83
C LEU A 41 9.55 -7.13 -8.03
N LEU A 42 9.06 -8.05 -7.19
CA LEU A 42 9.90 -8.93 -6.37
C LEU A 42 10.66 -9.99 -7.19
N TRP A 43 10.17 -10.34 -8.38
CA TRP A 43 10.89 -11.21 -9.31
C TRP A 43 11.99 -10.46 -10.07
N ALA A 44 11.75 -9.20 -10.41
CA ALA A 44 12.61 -8.41 -11.30
C ALA A 44 13.69 -7.59 -10.58
N ALA A 45 13.54 -7.33 -9.27
CA ALA A 45 14.46 -6.49 -8.52
C ALA A 45 14.46 -6.80 -7.02
N SER A 46 15.59 -6.52 -6.38
CA SER A 46 15.74 -6.38 -4.93
C SER A 46 15.48 -4.93 -4.51
N ILE A 47 14.50 -4.73 -3.62
CA ILE A 47 14.18 -3.43 -3.02
C ILE A 47 14.92 -3.35 -1.70
N GLU A 48 15.95 -2.51 -1.66
CA GLU A 48 16.85 -2.33 -0.52
C GLU A 48 16.65 -0.95 0.12
N PRO A 49 17.00 -0.80 1.41
CA PRO A 49 17.01 0.50 2.05
C PRO A 49 18.00 1.46 1.39
N ALA A 50 17.73 2.77 1.51
CA ALA A 50 18.74 3.77 1.19
C ALA A 50 19.72 3.93 2.36
N TYR A 51 20.96 4.35 2.06
CA TYR A 51 21.98 4.62 3.07
C TYR A 51 22.38 6.09 3.05
N ASP A 52 22.70 6.64 4.22
CA ASP A 52 23.27 7.99 4.34
C ASP A 52 24.80 8.00 4.10
N GLU A 53 25.42 9.17 4.23
CA GLU A 53 26.87 9.34 4.02
C GLU A 53 27.72 8.54 5.02
N THR A 54 27.14 8.13 6.15
CA THR A 54 27.80 7.34 7.19
C THR A 54 27.59 5.84 7.03
N GLY A 55 26.79 5.43 6.04
CA GLY A 55 26.39 4.04 5.81
C GLY A 55 25.26 3.56 6.71
N ALA A 56 24.56 4.46 7.41
CA ALA A 56 23.40 4.11 8.22
C ALA A 56 22.14 4.02 7.35
N GLU A 57 21.26 3.08 7.71
CA GLU A 57 20.00 2.84 7.00
C GLU A 57 19.04 4.03 7.17
N ILE A 58 18.50 4.51 6.05
CA ILE A 58 17.46 5.53 6.02
C ILE A 58 16.11 4.81 6.00
N VAL A 59 15.50 4.69 7.18
CA VAL A 59 14.17 4.12 7.34
C VAL A 59 13.10 5.14 6.93
N PRO A 60 12.19 4.82 5.99
CA PRO A 60 11.08 5.70 5.64
C PRO A 60 10.18 6.01 6.86
N SER A 61 9.70 7.23 6.97
CA SER A 61 8.80 7.62 8.05
C SER A 61 7.47 6.85 7.96
N PRO A 62 7.03 6.17 9.03
CA PRO A 62 5.80 5.37 9.02
C PRO A 62 4.53 6.22 9.02
N THR A 63 4.63 7.53 9.29
CA THR A 63 3.49 8.44 9.45
C THR A 63 3.54 9.63 8.51
N GLU A 64 4.55 9.73 7.65
CA GLU A 64 4.65 10.83 6.69
C GLU A 64 3.88 10.47 5.41
N TYR A 65 2.94 11.34 5.04
CA TYR A 65 2.04 11.13 3.91
C TYR A 65 1.77 12.45 3.20
N VAL A 66 1.34 12.33 1.94
CA VAL A 66 0.72 13.42 1.17
C VAL A 66 -0.78 13.15 1.15
N ASP A 67 -1.55 14.15 1.56
CA ASP A 67 -3.01 14.14 1.54
C ASP A 67 -3.52 15.04 0.41
N GLU A 68 -4.07 14.42 -0.64
CA GLU A 68 -4.70 15.10 -1.76
C GLU A 68 -6.24 15.13 -1.63
N GLY A 69 -6.74 14.94 -0.41
CA GLY A 69 -8.16 14.99 -0.04
C GLY A 69 -8.91 13.68 -0.31
N VAL A 70 -8.93 13.22 -1.56
CA VAL A 70 -9.59 11.95 -1.94
C VAL A 70 -8.62 10.78 -1.85
N VAL A 71 -7.33 11.04 -2.08
CA VAL A 71 -6.27 10.04 -2.08
C VAL A 71 -5.21 10.46 -1.08
N VAL A 72 -4.78 9.51 -0.26
CA VAL A 72 -3.65 9.66 0.67
C VAL A 72 -2.62 8.61 0.29
N HIS A 73 -1.36 9.02 0.17
CA HIS A 73 -0.26 8.11 -0.13
C HIS A 73 0.98 8.47 0.69
N PRO A 74 1.96 7.55 0.85
CA PRO A 74 3.21 7.85 1.53
C PRO A 74 3.93 9.04 0.89
N ALA A 75 4.60 9.85 1.71
CA ALA A 75 5.49 10.88 1.18
C ALA A 75 6.66 10.25 0.42
N PRO A 76 7.27 10.96 -0.56
CA PRO A 76 8.43 10.45 -1.27
C PRO A 76 9.56 10.05 -0.32
N PHE A 77 10.04 8.80 -0.43
CA PHE A 77 11.14 8.28 0.36
C PHE A 77 12.23 7.70 -0.53
N ARG A 78 13.46 7.63 -0.01
CA ARG A 78 14.59 7.04 -0.72
C ARG A 78 14.61 5.52 -0.51
N CYS A 79 14.87 4.79 -1.59
CA CYS A 79 15.18 3.36 -1.58
C CYS A 79 16.15 3.05 -2.72
N ASN A 80 16.83 1.90 -2.63
CA ASN A 80 17.67 1.38 -3.69
C ASN A 80 16.95 0.23 -4.39
N ILE A 81 16.86 0.27 -5.73
CA ILE A 81 16.23 -0.79 -6.53
C ILE A 81 17.31 -1.39 -7.41
N VAL A 82 17.70 -2.62 -7.09
CA VAL A 82 18.76 -3.35 -7.79
C VAL A 82 18.11 -4.45 -8.63
N PRO A 83 18.42 -4.60 -9.93
CA PRO A 83 17.93 -5.70 -10.75
C PRO A 83 18.28 -7.08 -10.18
#